data_AF-K8PWQ0-F1
#
_entry.id   AF-K8PWQ0-F1
#
_cell.length_a   1.000
_cell.length_b   1.000
_cell.length_c   1.000
_cell.angle_alpha   90.00
_cell.angle_beta   90.00
_cell.angle_gamma   90.00
#
_symmetry.space_group_name_H-M   'P 1'
#
loop_
_entity.id
_entity.type
_entity.pdbx_description
1 polymer ?
#
loop_
_entity_poly.entity_id
_entity_poly.type
_entity_poly.pdbx_seq_one_letter_code
_entity_poly.pdbx_strand_id
1 'polypeptide(L)'
;MANSGNAEQGRSVVVRWRMLAERRLNYLVTLYETGRWKVYYGEPEFLKIVQEARAALKTWEQLAPPDPVQDKPVEVAIAQAENAAMLPSPFTQLPSADGVEAKDDLRKA
;
A
#
# COMPACT_ATOMS: atom_id res chain seq x y z
N MET A 1 -37.14 -10.65 -7.72
CA MET A 1 -36.03 -10.60 -8.70
C MET A 1 -34.90 -9.67 -8.24
N ALA A 2 -34.35 -9.86 -7.02
CA ALA A 2 -33.34 -8.96 -6.43
C ALA A 2 -31.91 -9.55 -6.34
N ASN A 3 -31.73 -10.84 -6.62
CA ASN A 3 -30.45 -11.53 -6.39
C ASN A 3 -29.37 -11.26 -7.45
N SER A 4 -29.75 -10.87 -8.67
CA SER A 4 -28.80 -10.69 -9.77
C SER A 4 -27.86 -9.50 -9.54
N GLY A 5 -28.37 -8.38 -9.00
CA GLY A 5 -27.54 -7.19 -8.75
C GLY A 5 -26.44 -7.43 -7.71
N ASN A 6 -26.71 -8.21 -6.66
CA ASN A 6 -25.73 -8.52 -5.63
C ASN A 6 -24.64 -9.49 -6.14
N ALA A 7 -25.02 -10.42 -7.04
CA ALA A 7 -24.08 -11.34 -7.67
C ALA A 7 -23.11 -10.62 -8.63
N GLU A 8 -23.61 -9.69 -9.45
CA GLU A 8 -22.75 -8.88 -10.33
C GLU A 8 -21.83 -7.96 -9.52
N GLN A 9 -22.33 -7.36 -8.43
CA GLN A 9 -21.51 -6.56 -7.52
C GLN A 9 -20.38 -7.41 -6.91
N GLY A 10 -20.69 -8.63 -6.45
CA GLY A 10 -19.69 -9.57 -5.92
C GLY A 10 -18.62 -9.92 -6.95
N ARG A 11 -19.01 -10.25 -8.18
CA ARG A 11 -18.07 -10.51 -9.29
C ARG A 11 -17.16 -9.31 -9.57
N SER A 12 -17.71 -8.09 -9.57
CA SER A 12 -16.92 -6.86 -9.77
C SER A 12 -15.85 -6.65 -8.68
N VAL A 13 -16.10 -7.10 -7.45
CA VAL A 13 -15.15 -6.99 -6.34
C VAL A 13 -14.02 -7.98 -6.52
N VAL A 14 -14.34 -9.24 -6.87
CA VAL A 14 -13.33 -10.29 -7.12
C VAL A 14 -12.40 -9.89 -8.27
N VAL A 15 -12.94 -9.35 -9.37
CA VAL A 15 -12.16 -8.84 -10.51
C VAL A 15 -11.19 -7.72 -10.06
N ARG A 16 -11.66 -6.78 -9.24
CA ARG A 16 -10.80 -5.70 -8.71
C ARG A 16 -9.68 -6.22 -7.81
N TRP A 17 -9.95 -7.22 -6.97
CA TRP A 17 -8.91 -7.86 -6.15
C TRP A 17 -7.88 -8.60 -6.99
N ARG A 18 -8.30 -9.28 -8.07
CA ARG A 18 -7.36 -9.89 -9.03
C ARG A 18 -6.45 -8.84 -9.66
N MET A 19 -7.02 -7.77 -10.20
CA MET A 19 -6.23 -6.69 -10.82
C MET A 19 -5.23 -6.05 -9.83
N LEU A 20 -5.62 -5.89 -8.56
CA LEU A 20 -4.72 -5.39 -7.53
C LEU A 20 -3.58 -6.38 -7.23
N ALA A 21 -3.88 -7.68 -7.14
CA ALA A 21 -2.87 -8.71 -6.94
C ALA A 21 -1.87 -8.78 -8.10
N GLU A 22 -2.35 -8.63 -9.33
CA GLU A 22 -1.52 -8.55 -10.54
C GLU A 22 -0.60 -7.33 -10.50
N ARG A 23 -1.15 -6.14 -10.19
CA ARG A 23 -0.35 -4.92 -10.04
C ARG A 23 0.70 -5.05 -8.94
N ARG A 24 0.36 -5.68 -7.81
CA ARG A 24 1.32 -5.95 -6.72
C ARG A 24 2.46 -6.85 -7.20
N LEU A 25 2.16 -7.91 -7.94
CA LEU A 25 3.20 -8.80 -8.46
C LEU A 25 4.09 -8.08 -9.48
N ASN A 26 3.52 -7.31 -10.39
CA ASN A 26 4.27 -6.52 -11.38
C ASN A 26 5.21 -5.53 -10.69
N TYR A 27 4.74 -4.83 -9.64
CA TYR A 27 5.59 -3.94 -8.86
C TYR A 27 6.78 -4.67 -8.22
N LEU A 28 6.57 -5.86 -7.65
CA LEU A 28 7.65 -6.65 -7.06
C LEU A 28 8.66 -7.13 -8.12
N VAL A 29 8.20 -7.47 -9.33
CA VAL A 29 9.09 -7.81 -10.46
C VAL A 29 9.95 -6.62 -10.84
N THR A 30 9.37 -5.43 -11.01
CA THR A 30 10.15 -4.21 -11.29
C THR A 30 11.14 -3.91 -10.17
N LEU A 31 10.76 -4.11 -8.91
CA LEU A 31 11.65 -3.90 -7.77
C LEU A 31 12.83 -4.88 -7.78
N TYR A 32 12.59 -6.13 -8.21
CA TYR A 32 13.62 -7.14 -8.42
C TYR A 32 14.57 -6.75 -9.56
N GLU A 33 14.04 -6.42 -10.74
CA GLU A 33 14.80 -6.06 -11.94
C GLU A 33 15.69 -4.83 -11.72
N THR A 34 15.18 -3.83 -11.00
CA THR A 34 15.94 -2.62 -10.65
C THR A 34 16.93 -2.83 -9.50
N GLY A 35 16.87 -3.98 -8.80
CA GLY A 35 17.68 -4.27 -7.62
C GLY A 35 17.31 -3.45 -6.36
N ARG A 36 16.31 -2.55 -6.45
CA ARG A 36 15.92 -1.65 -5.34
C ARG A 36 15.37 -2.39 -4.13
N TRP A 37 14.93 -3.63 -4.30
CA TRP A 37 14.40 -4.45 -3.20
C TRP A 37 15.40 -4.63 -2.06
N LYS A 38 16.71 -4.61 -2.34
CA LYS A 38 17.78 -4.76 -1.34
C LYS A 38 17.86 -3.61 -0.32
N VAL A 39 17.25 -2.47 -0.63
CA VAL A 39 17.17 -1.32 0.29
C VAL A 39 16.11 -1.55 1.36
N TYR A 40 15.09 -2.34 1.05
CA TYR A 40 13.90 -2.49 1.90
C TYR A 40 13.78 -3.86 2.56
N TYR A 41 14.37 -4.90 1.96
CA TYR A 41 14.14 -6.29 2.35
C TYR A 41 15.43 -7.09 2.41
N GLY A 42 15.48 -8.06 3.32
CA GLY A 42 16.39 -9.19 3.22
C GLY A 42 15.96 -10.14 2.12
N GLU A 43 16.91 -10.85 1.50
CA GLU A 43 16.61 -11.82 0.42
C GLU A 43 15.54 -12.88 0.78
N PRO A 44 15.63 -13.61 1.91
CA PRO A 44 14.62 -14.61 2.23
C PRO A 44 13.23 -14.00 2.46
N GLU A 45 13.16 -12.79 3.00
CA GLU A 45 11.92 -12.06 3.21
C GLU A 45 11.30 -11.62 1.88
N PHE A 46 12.12 -11.06 0.98
CA PHE A 46 11.67 -10.64 -0.34
C PHE A 46 11.11 -11.83 -1.13
N LEU A 47 11.80 -12.97 -1.12
CA LEU A 47 11.31 -14.19 -1.78
C LEU A 47 9.98 -14.66 -1.21
N LYS A 48 9.79 -14.61 0.11
CA LYS A 48 8.52 -14.95 0.76
C LYS A 48 7.39 -14.01 0.28
N ILE A 49 7.63 -12.70 0.26
CA ILE A 49 6.65 -11.71 -0.22
C ILE A 49 6.25 -11.96 -1.68
N VAL A 50 7.21 -12.29 -2.55
CA VAL A 50 6.94 -12.62 -3.95
C VAL A 50 6.12 -13.91 -4.07
N GLN A 51 6.43 -14.95 -3.30
CA GLN A 51 5.67 -16.20 -3.29
C GLN A 51 4.23 -15.98 -2.84
N GLU A 52 4.02 -15.20 -1.77
CA GLU A 52 2.69 -14.84 -1.28
C GLU A 52 1.90 -14.03 -2.32
N ALA A 53 2.54 -13.07 -2.99
CA ALA A 53 1.90 -12.29 -4.05
C ALA A 53 1.46 -13.17 -5.23
N ARG A 54 2.30 -14.12 -5.65
CA ARG A 54 1.95 -15.11 -6.70
C ARG A 54 0.81 -16.03 -6.27
N ALA A 55 0.84 -16.51 -5.03
CA ALA A 55 -0.22 -17.36 -4.49
C ALA A 55 -1.56 -16.62 -4.44
N ALA A 56 -1.57 -15.38 -3.95
CA ALA A 56 -2.75 -14.54 -3.92
C ALA A 56 -3.33 -14.31 -5.33
N LEU A 57 -2.48 -13.95 -6.30
CA LEU A 57 -2.92 -13.76 -7.68
C LEU A 57 -3.58 -15.03 -8.23
N LYS A 58 -2.95 -16.19 -8.05
CA LYS A 58 -3.49 -17.48 -8.48
C LYS A 58 -4.86 -17.78 -7.87
N THR A 59 -5.06 -17.50 -6.58
CA THR A 59 -6.36 -17.66 -5.92
C THR A 59 -7.43 -16.77 -6.55
N TRP A 60 -7.11 -15.51 -6.85
CA TRP A 60 -8.07 -14.59 -7.45
C TRP A 60 -8.36 -14.91 -8.93
N GLU A 61 -7.39 -15.38 -9.69
CA GLU A 61 -7.57 -15.87 -11.07
C GLU A 61 -8.51 -17.08 -11.14
N GLN A 62 -8.47 -17.97 -10.15
CA GLN A 62 -9.42 -19.09 -10.07
C GLN A 62 -10.86 -18.63 -9.87
N LEU A 63 -11.07 -17.52 -9.17
CA LEU A 63 -12.40 -16.98 -8.87
C LEU A 63 -12.91 -16.02 -9.97
N ALA A 64 -11.99 -15.32 -10.64
CA ALA A 64 -12.28 -14.41 -11.74
C ALA A 64 -11.19 -14.56 -12.82
N PRO A 65 -11.38 -15.45 -13.82
CA PRO A 65 -10.45 -15.59 -14.91
C PRO A 65 -10.21 -14.26 -15.64
N PRO A 66 -9.02 -14.00 -16.20
CA PRO A 66 -8.75 -12.79 -16.97
C PRO A 66 -9.69 -12.67 -18.18
N ASP A 67 -10.33 -11.51 -18.33
CA ASP A 67 -11.16 -11.13 -19.47
C ASP A 67 -10.77 -9.72 -19.95
N PRO A 68 -9.99 -9.60 -21.04
CA PRO A 68 -9.46 -8.32 -21.51
C PRO A 68 -10.55 -7.32 -21.95
N VAL A 69 -11.79 -7.76 -22.17
CA VAL A 69 -12.91 -6.87 -22.54
C VAL A 69 -13.52 -6.19 -21.30
N GLN A 70 -13.55 -6.90 -20.18
CA GLN A 70 -14.18 -6.47 -18.93
C GLN A 70 -13.19 -5.90 -17.91
N ASP A 71 -11.91 -6.27 -18.02
CA ASP A 71 -10.83 -5.88 -17.11
C ASP A 71 -10.32 -4.47 -17.40
N LYS A 72 -11.20 -3.49 -17.21
CA LYS A 72 -10.79 -2.08 -17.27
C LYS A 72 -10.24 -1.67 -15.91
N PRO A 73 -9.02 -1.11 -15.85
CA PRO A 73 -8.49 -0.60 -14.60
C PRO A 73 -9.41 0.52 -14.12
N VAL A 74 -10.07 0.31 -12.98
CA VAL A 74 -10.81 1.38 -12.32
C VAL A 74 -9.78 2.33 -11.72
N GLU A 75 -9.76 3.56 -12.21
CA GLU A 75 -9.06 4.65 -11.55
C GLU A 75 -9.75 4.91 -10.21
N VAL A 76 -9.13 4.44 -9.13
CA VAL A 76 -9.55 4.81 -7.78
C VAL A 76 -9.10 6.25 -7.57
N ALA A 77 -9.98 7.20 -7.88
CA ALA A 77 -9.81 8.57 -7.41
C ALA A 77 -9.79 8.50 -5.87
N ILE A 78 -8.62 8.72 -5.27
CA ILE A 78 -8.54 8.97 -3.84
C ILE A 78 -9.34 10.26 -3.65
N ALA A 79 -10.53 10.17 -3.05
CA ALA A 79 -11.30 11.35 -2.69
C ALA A 79 -10.41 12.16 -1.74
N GLN A 80 -9.76 13.20 -2.27
CA GLN A 80 -9.15 14.22 -1.43
C GLN A 80 -10.29 14.74 -0.58
N ALA A 81 -10.19 14.54 0.74
CA ALA A 81 -11.12 15.14 1.67
C ALA A 81 -10.98 16.66 1.52
N GLU A 82 -11.85 17.24 0.70
CA GLU A 82 -11.95 18.67 0.39
C GLU A 82 -12.30 19.53 1.63
N ASN A 83 -12.41 18.92 2.82
CA ASN A 83 -12.61 19.59 4.11
C ASN A 83 -11.34 19.69 4.99
N ALA A 84 -10.13 19.42 4.46
CA ALA A 84 -8.88 19.68 5.17
C ALA A 84 -8.52 21.20 5.30
N ALA A 85 -9.45 22.10 4.97
CA ALA A 85 -9.23 23.55 5.02
C ALA A 85 -9.44 24.20 6.40
N MET A 86 -9.80 23.46 7.46
CA MET A 86 -10.11 24.07 8.77
C MET A 86 -9.36 23.53 10.00
N LEU A 87 -8.47 22.55 9.88
CA LEU A 87 -7.68 22.10 11.03
C LEU A 87 -6.22 22.53 10.88
N PRO A 88 -5.70 23.42 11.74
CA PRO A 88 -4.27 23.68 11.76
C PRO A 88 -3.55 22.37 12.08
N SER A 89 -2.62 21.99 11.20
CA SER A 89 -1.85 20.75 11.35
C SER A 89 -1.11 20.78 12.69
N PRO A 90 -1.24 19.77 13.56
CA PRO A 90 -0.58 19.74 14.87
C PRO A 90 0.95 19.72 14.79
N PHE A 91 1.51 19.50 13.59
CA PHE A 91 2.95 19.47 13.34
C PHE A 91 3.62 20.86 13.22
N THR A 92 2.86 21.95 13.11
CA THR A 92 3.45 23.30 13.00
C THR A 92 3.80 23.90 14.37
N GLN A 93 3.38 23.27 15.47
CA GLN A 93 3.56 23.81 16.83
C GLN A 93 4.61 23.01 17.62
N LEU A 94 5.84 22.95 17.12
CA LEU A 94 6.99 22.66 17.98
C LEU A 94 7.63 24.00 18.36
N PRO A 95 7.65 24.38 19.66
CA PRO A 95 8.50 25.48 20.09
C PRO A 95 9.96 25.04 19.87
N SER A 96 10.71 25.85 19.13
CA SER A 96 12.15 25.72 18.97
C SER A 96 12.77 25.64 20.36
N ALA A 97 13.34 24.47 20.71
CA ALA A 97 14.08 24.27 21.94
C ALA A 97 15.45 24.94 21.81
N ASP A 98 15.44 26.27 21.88
CA ASP A 98 16.65 27.06 22.07
C ASP A 98 16.84 27.23 23.59
N GLY A 99 17.96 26.73 24.10
CA GLY A 99 18.37 26.90 25.50
C GLY A 99 18.40 25.63 26.35
N VAL A 100 19.27 24.67 26.01
CA VAL A 100 19.88 23.81 27.04
C VAL A 100 21.23 24.44 27.41
N GLU A 101 21.21 25.24 28.47
CA GLU A 101 22.42 25.70 29.17
C GLU A 101 23.06 24.48 29.83
N ALA A 102 24.18 24.01 29.27
CA ALA A 102 25.02 23.00 29.90
C ALA A 102 25.71 23.62 31.12
N LYS A 103 25.19 23.32 32.32
CA LYS A 103 25.89 23.62 33.57
C LYS A 103 26.81 22.45 33.87
N ASP A 104 28.06 22.61 33.47
CA ASP A 104 29.21 21.86 33.96
C ASP A 104 29.35 22.15 35.45
N ASP A 105 29.18 21.15 36.32
CA ASP A 105 29.60 21.26 37.73
C ASP A 105 30.41 20.02 38.11
N LEU A 106 31.72 20.23 38.05
CA LEU A 106 32.77 19.42 38.60
C LEU A 106 32.70 19.42 40.15
N ARG A 107 33.01 18.24 40.74
CA ARG A 107 33.30 17.95 42.18
C ARG A 107 32.05 17.54 42.98
N LYS A 108 32.08 16.51 43.82
CA LYS A 108 33.12 16.21 44.82
C LYS A 108 32.89 14.82 45.46
N ALA A 109 34.03 14.23 45.86
CA ALA A 109 34.29 13.20 46.87
C ALA A 109 33.72 11.79 46.67
#